data_AF-A0A2N2I4P8-F1
#
_entry.id   AF-A0A2N2I4P8-F1
#
_cell.length_a   1.000
_cell.length_b   1.000
_cell.length_c   1.000
_cell.angle_alpha   90.00
_cell.angle_beta   90.00
_cell.angle_gamma   90.00
#
_symmetry.space_group_name_H-M   'P 1'
#
loop_
_entity.id
_entity.type
_entity.pdbx_description
1 polymer ?
#
loop_
_entity_poly.entity_id
_entity_poly.type
_entity_poly.pdbx_seq_one_letter_code
_entity_poly.pdbx_strand_id
1 'polypeptide(L)' 'EVFDDGGHGCVTVPDLPEGFRRIVVLGPRRALLADAKVEFLAPGGDMMLAGCFGLLKGWREAGW' A
#
# COMPACT_ATOMS: atom_id res chain seq x y z
N GLU A 1 14.04 -10.01 9.73
CA GLU A 1 12.85 -10.29 8.89
C GLU A 1 11.97 -9.04 8.90
N VAL A 2 11.91 -8.27 7.80
CA VAL A 2 11.20 -6.98 7.54
C VAL A 2 11.06 -5.98 8.70
N PHE A 3 10.43 -6.36 9.82
CA PHE A 3 10.38 -5.59 11.07
C PHE A 3 11.76 -5.46 11.74
N ASP A 4 12.55 -6.54 11.82
CA ASP A 4 13.90 -6.47 12.45
C ASP A 4 14.87 -5.60 11.67
N ASP A 5 14.61 -5.39 10.38
CA ASP A 5 15.40 -4.56 9.48
C ASP A 5 14.94 -3.08 9.51
N GLY A 6 14.09 -2.70 10.47
CA GLY A 6 13.53 -1.36 10.61
C GLY A 6 12.46 -1.02 9.56
N GLY A 7 11.92 -2.02 8.86
CA GLY A 7 10.77 -1.86 7.99
C GLY A 7 9.47 -1.65 8.78
N HIS A 8 8.41 -1.20 8.11
CA HIS A 8 7.12 -0.85 8.73
C HIS A 8 6.30 -2.07 9.23
N GLY A 9 6.96 -3.22 9.45
CA GLY A 9 6.31 -4.50 9.71
C GLY A 9 5.53 -5.04 8.50
N CYS A 10 5.20 -6.32 8.54
CA CYS A 10 4.30 -6.97 7.60
C CYS A 10 3.31 -7.81 8.40
N VAL A 11 2.02 -7.71 8.07
CA VAL A 11 1.00 -8.60 8.64
C VAL A 11 0.76 -9.72 7.63
N THR A 12 1.05 -10.95 8.02
CA THR A 12 0.71 -12.14 7.23
C THR A 12 -0.66 -12.65 7.67
N VAL A 13 -1.54 -12.90 6.70
CA VAL A 13 -2.89 -13.44 6.95
C VAL A 13 -2.97 -14.83 6.32
N PRO A 14 -2.71 -15.91 7.08
CA PRO A 14 -2.58 -17.26 6.54
C PRO A 14 -3.89 -17.82 5.99
N ASP A 15 -5.03 -17.48 6.58
CA ASP A 15 -6.35 -18.00 6.20
C ASP A 15 -7.21 -16.92 5.53
N LEU A 16 -6.72 -16.33 4.44
CA LEU A 16 -7.45 -15.31 3.69
C LEU A 16 -8.50 -15.98 2.77
N PRO A 17 -9.81 -15.99 3.11
CA PRO A 17 -10.75 -16.96 2.55
C PRO A 17 -11.04 -16.78 1.05
N GLU A 18 -10.83 -15.58 0.49
CA GLU A 18 -11.10 -15.27 -0.93
C GLU A 18 -10.07 -14.30 -1.55
N GLY A 19 -8.95 -14.04 -0.88
CA GLY A 19 -8.01 -13.00 -1.31
C GLY A 19 -8.57 -11.58 -1.13
N PHE A 20 -7.82 -10.58 -1.58
CA PHE A 20 -8.27 -9.19 -1.62
C PHE A 20 -8.92 -8.89 -2.97
N ARG A 21 -10.13 -8.29 -2.97
CA ARG A 21 -10.82 -7.86 -4.20
C ARG A 21 -10.01 -6.89 -5.06
N ARG A 22 -9.15 -6.10 -4.43
CA ARG A 22 -8.26 -5.13 -5.07
C ARG A 22 -6.95 -5.08 -4.30
N ILE A 23 -5.84 -5.22 -5.02
CA ILE A 23 -4.50 -5.12 -4.47
C ILE A 23 -3.85 -3.88 -5.08
N VAL A 24 -3.41 -2.98 -4.22
CA VAL A 24 -2.75 -1.73 -4.59
C VAL A 24 -1.31 -1.78 -4.13
N VAL A 25 -0.37 -1.43 -5.01
CA VAL A 25 1.06 -1.43 -4.74
C VAL A 25 1.61 -0.03 -4.81
N LEU A 26 2.40 0.32 -3.78
CA LEU A 26 3.10 1.58 -3.64
C LEU A 26 4.56 1.31 -3.26
N GLY A 27 5.40 2.33 -3.37
CA GLY A 27 6.77 2.33 -2.86
C GLY A 27 7.87 2.16 -3.93
N PRO A 28 9.13 2.32 -3.52
CA PRO A 28 10.27 2.41 -4.43
C PRO A 28 10.58 1.09 -5.14
N ARG A 29 10.28 -0.05 -4.51
CA ARG A 29 10.57 -1.39 -5.04
C ARG A 29 9.36 -2.08 -5.70
N ARG A 30 8.33 -1.32 -6.07
CA ARG A 30 7.09 -1.85 -6.67
C ARG A 30 7.27 -2.68 -7.94
N ALA A 31 8.37 -2.45 -8.67
CA ALA A 31 8.73 -3.22 -9.87
C ALA A 31 8.91 -4.72 -9.60
N LEU A 32 9.15 -5.12 -8.34
CA LEU A 32 9.14 -6.52 -7.93
C LEU A 32 7.79 -7.22 -8.19
N LEU A 33 6.71 -6.46 -8.34
CA LEU A 33 5.35 -6.96 -8.61
C LEU A 33 4.87 -6.60 -10.02
N ALA A 34 5.78 -6.32 -10.97
CA ALA A 34 5.41 -5.91 -12.32
C ALA A 34 4.53 -6.96 -13.06
N ASP A 35 4.77 -8.24 -12.82
CA ASP A 35 4.02 -9.35 -13.44
C ASP A 35 2.84 -9.83 -12.58
N ALA A 36 2.58 -9.19 -11.43
CA ALA A 36 1.47 -9.51 -10.56
C ALA A 36 0.18 -8.82 -11.01
N LYS A 37 -0.97 -9.43 -10.71
CA LYS A 37 -2.29 -8.81 -10.93
C LYS A 37 -2.56 -7.77 -9.84
N VAL A 38 -1.97 -6.59 -9.98
CA VAL A 38 -2.02 -5.49 -9.01
C VAL A 38 -2.24 -4.14 -9.68
N GLU A 39 -2.62 -3.14 -8.89
CA GLU A 39 -2.77 -1.76 -9.35
C GLU A 39 -1.67 -0.86 -8.76
N PHE A 40 -0.99 -0.10 -9.61
CA PHE A 40 0.01 0.88 -9.19
C PHE A 40 -0.61 2.27 -9.13
N LEU A 41 -0.81 2.82 -7.93
CA LEU A 41 -1.44 4.13 -7.76
C LEU A 41 -0.44 5.29 -7.88
N ALA A 42 -0.76 6.27 -8.72
CA ALA A 42 -0.04 7.53 -8.84
C ALA A 42 -1.00 8.74 -8.87
N PRO A 43 -1.76 9.00 -7.78
CA PRO A 43 -2.66 10.14 -7.71
C PRO A 43 -1.87 11.45 -7.87
N GLY A 44 -2.25 12.28 -8.84
CA GLY A 44 -1.52 13.52 -9.14
C GLY A 44 -0.21 13.32 -9.90
N GLY A 45 0.01 12.12 -10.47
CA GLY A 45 1.18 11.81 -11.30
C GLY A 45 2.40 11.30 -10.51
N ASP A 46 2.41 11.46 -9.18
CA ASP A 46 3.49 10.99 -8.32
C ASP A 46 2.98 10.02 -7.24
N MET A 47 3.55 8.82 -7.25
CA MET A 47 3.26 7.76 -6.29
C MET A 47 3.72 8.11 -4.87
N MET A 48 4.78 8.92 -4.72
CA MET A 48 5.26 9.40 -3.42
C MET A 48 4.21 10.26 -2.70
N LEU A 49 3.30 10.89 -3.46
CA LEU A 49 2.21 11.70 -2.90
C LEU A 49 0.98 10.87 -2.53
N ALA A 50 0.88 9.61 -2.97
CA ALA A 50 -0.25 8.74 -2.65
C ALA A 50 -0.44 8.59 -1.13
N GLY A 51 0.67 8.44 -0.39
CA GLY A 51 0.67 8.38 1.07
C GLY A 51 0.16 9.67 1.70
N CYS A 52 0.69 10.83 1.27
CA CYS A 52 0.28 12.14 1.80
C CYS A 52 -1.21 12.42 1.56
N PHE A 53 -1.72 12.16 0.36
CA PHE A 53 -3.14 12.31 0.07
C PHE A 53 -4.00 11.32 0.87
N GLY A 54 -3.52 10.10 1.09
CA GLY A 54 -4.17 9.12 1.95
C GLY A 54 -4.31 9.60 3.39
N LEU A 55 -3.25 10.18 3.96
CA LEU A 55 -3.27 10.75 5.31
C LEU A 55 -4.24 11.93 5.43
N LEU A 56 -4.22 12.87 4.48
CA LEU A 56 -5.17 14.00 4.47
C LEU A 56 -6.62 13.54 4.35
N LYS A 57 -6.89 12.54 3.50
CA LYS A 57 -8.23 11.97 3.38
C LYS A 57 -8.63 11.27 4.67
N GLY A 58 -7.77 10.41 5.23
CA GLY A 58 -8.02 9.72 6.49
C GLY A 58 -8.29 10.69 7.65
N TRP A 59 -7.52 11.78 7.73
CA TRP A 59 -7.73 12.85 8.71
C TRP A 59 -9.13 13.47 8.58
N ARG A 60 -9.55 13.80 7.35
CA ARG A 60 -10.90 14.32 7.07
C ARG A 60 -12.01 13.32 7.41
N GLU A 61 -11.84 12.04 7.06
CA GLU A 61 -12.82 10.99 7.38
C GLU A 61 -12.91 10.70 8.89
N ALA A 62 -11.83 10.94 9.63
CA ALA A 62 -11.79 10.80 11.08
C ALA A 62 -12.52 11.93 11.83
N GLY A 63 -13.03 12.95 11.12
CA GLY A 63 -13.86 14.02 11.69
C GLY A 63 -13.10 15.09 12.48
N TRP A 64 -11.82 15.30 12.17
CA TRP A 64 -10.97 16.34 12.76
C TRP A 64 -11.08 17.66 12.00
#